data_AF-A0A534IL69-F1
#
_entry.id   AF-A0A534IL69-F1
#
_cell.length_a   1.000
_cell.length_b   1.000
_cell.length_c   1.000
_cell.angle_alpha   90.00
_cell.angle_beta   90.00
_cell.angle_gamma   90.00
#
_symmetry.space_group_name_H-M   'P 1'
#
loop_
_entity.id
_entity.type
_entity.pdbx_description
1 polymer ?
#
loop_
_entity_poly.entity_id
_entity_poly.type
_entity_poly.pdbx_seq_one_letter_code
_entity_poly.pdbx_strand_id
1 'polypeptide(L)'
;MGRARGGDAGRESDADVALVLTDQGDDWQTLWMLGGLAFDVFLETGILIQPVTISSGDWADPERSPRPGFLRNVAREGILL
;
A
#
# COMPACT_ATOMS: atom_id res chain seq x y z
N MET A 1 -1.13 5.78 10.62
CA MET A 1 -1.84 4.68 11.34
C MET A 1 -2.88 4.18 10.35
N GLY A 2 -2.61 3.04 9.71
CA GLY A 2 -3.24 2.65 8.45
C GLY A 2 -4.63 2.00 8.54
N ARG A 3 -5.32 1.99 7.40
CA ARG A 3 -6.77 1.84 7.19
C ARG A 3 -7.34 0.41 7.29
N ALA A 4 -6.68 -0.49 7.99
CA ALA A 4 -7.07 -1.90 8.03
C ALA A 4 -8.07 -2.26 9.16
N ARG A 5 -8.70 -1.27 9.80
CA ARG A 5 -9.68 -1.47 10.88
C ARG A 5 -11.08 -1.08 10.42
N GLY A 6 -11.86 -2.07 10.00
CA GLY A 6 -13.24 -1.90 9.53
C GLY A 6 -14.23 -1.49 10.62
N GLY A 7 -14.13 -0.26 11.16
CA GLY A 7 -15.10 0.18 12.17
C GLY A 7 -15.22 1.68 12.45
N ASP A 8 -14.27 2.54 12.09
CA ASP A 8 -14.38 3.96 12.45
C ASP A 8 -13.65 4.84 11.43
N ALA A 9 -14.26 5.01 10.26
CA ALA A 9 -13.76 5.86 9.20
C ALA A 9 -14.65 7.10 9.09
N GLY A 10 -14.22 8.20 9.72
CA GLY A 10 -14.70 9.52 9.32
C GLY A 10 -14.46 9.73 7.83
N ARG A 11 -15.23 10.62 7.21
CA ARG A 11 -15.26 10.92 5.77
C ARG A 11 -13.89 11.36 5.18
N GLU A 12 -12.89 11.58 6.03
CA GLU A 12 -11.52 12.02 5.72
C GLU A 12 -10.43 10.98 6.05
N SER A 13 -10.77 9.70 6.24
CA SER A 13 -9.75 8.66 6.47
C SER A 13 -8.76 8.58 5.29
N ASP A 14 -7.54 8.03 5.44
CA ASP A 14 -6.44 7.89 4.43
C ASP A 14 -6.22 6.42 4.01
N ALA A 15 -6.11 6.08 2.72
CA ALA A 15 -6.22 4.70 2.20
C ALA A 15 -4.84 4.14 1.89
N ASP A 16 -4.45 3.07 2.56
CA ASP A 16 -3.22 2.36 2.22
C ASP A 16 -3.50 1.32 1.12
N VAL A 17 -2.79 1.41 0.00
CA VAL A 17 -2.91 0.45 -1.11
C VAL A 17 -1.54 -0.18 -1.36
N ALA A 18 -1.45 -1.48 -1.11
CA ALA A 18 -0.25 -2.27 -1.36
C ALA A 18 -0.31 -2.97 -2.71
N LEU A 19 0.73 -2.78 -3.54
CA LEU A 19 0.86 -3.44 -4.83
C LEU A 19 2.03 -4.43 -4.78
N VAL A 20 1.75 -5.71 -5.02
CA VAL A 20 2.78 -6.75 -5.16
C VAL A 20 3.23 -6.81 -6.61
N LEU A 21 4.49 -6.47 -6.88
CA LEU A 21 5.07 -6.38 -8.22
C LEU A 21 5.99 -7.57 -8.49
N THR A 22 5.93 -8.14 -9.70
CA THR A 22 6.71 -9.32 -10.09
C THR A 22 8.22 -9.09 -10.19
N ASP A 23 8.69 -7.84 -10.31
CA ASP A 23 10.12 -7.50 -10.33
C ASP A 23 10.42 -6.33 -9.36
N GLN A 24 11.68 -6.24 -8.89
CA GLN A 24 12.21 -5.42 -7.78
C GLN A 24 11.20 -4.43 -7.16
N GLY A 25 10.60 -4.82 -6.03
CA GLY A 25 9.58 -4.05 -5.31
C GLY A 25 9.98 -2.68 -4.76
N ASP A 26 11.19 -2.21 -5.09
CA ASP A 26 11.69 -0.86 -4.84
C ASP A 26 11.78 -0.06 -6.15
N ASP A 27 10.83 -0.31 -7.06
CA ASP A 27 10.66 0.48 -8.27
C ASP A 27 10.12 1.87 -7.92
N TRP A 28 11.08 2.77 -7.64
CA TRP A 28 10.82 4.17 -7.37
C TRP A 28 10.02 4.83 -8.52
N GLN A 29 10.23 4.43 -9.77
CA GLN A 29 9.51 5.02 -10.90
C GLN A 29 8.03 4.65 -10.85
N THR A 30 7.72 3.37 -10.57
CA THR A 30 6.34 2.93 -10.32
C THR A 30 5.74 3.63 -9.11
N LEU A 31 6.47 3.76 -8.00
CA LEU A 31 5.96 4.45 -6.82
C LEU A 31 5.64 5.94 -7.10
N TRP A 32 6.47 6.63 -7.87
CA TRP A 32 6.22 8.01 -8.30
C TRP A 32 4.99 8.13 -9.19
N MET A 33 4.84 7.22 -10.16
CA MET A 33 3.68 7.17 -11.04
C MET A 33 2.39 6.96 -10.23
N LEU A 34 2.40 6.00 -9.30
CA LEU A 34 1.29 5.72 -8.40
C LEU A 34 0.98 6.91 -7.48
N GLY A 35 2.00 7.63 -7.02
CA GLY A 35 1.82 8.86 -6.25
C GLY A 35 1.10 9.95 -7.03
N GLY A 36 1.42 10.11 -8.33
CA GLY A 36 0.70 11.01 -9.23
C GLY A 36 -0.77 10.64 -9.38
N LEU A 37 -1.05 9.36 -9.68
CA LEU A 37 -2.42 8.86 -9.80
C LEU A 37 -3.21 8.98 -8.48
N ALA A 38 -2.57 8.69 -7.35
CA ALA A 38 -3.17 8.87 -6.03
C ALA A 38 -3.51 10.33 -5.74
N PHE A 39 -2.68 11.26 -6.21
CA PHE A 39 -2.95 12.69 -6.09
C PHE A 39 -4.13 13.13 -6.95
N ASP A 40 -4.25 12.63 -8.17
CA ASP A 40 -5.41 12.89 -9.03
C ASP A 40 -6.71 12.38 -8.37
N VAL A 41 -6.70 11.17 -7.81
CA VAL A 41 -7.85 10.63 -7.06
C VAL A 41 -8.16 11.49 -5.84
N PHE A 42 -7.15 11.98 -5.12
CA PHE A 42 -7.36 12.88 -3.98
C PHE A 42 -8.04 14.18 -4.41
N LEU A 43 -7.62 14.80 -5.51
CA LEU A 43 -8.23 16.03 -6.03
C LEU A 43 -9.70 15.82 -6.43
N GLU A 44 -10.01 14.67 -7.02
CA GLU A 44 -11.37 14.37 -7.50
C GLU A 44 -12.33 13.94 -6.37
N THR A 45 -11.82 13.18 -5.39
CA THR A 45 -12.67 12.46 -4.42
C THR A 45 -12.52 12.94 -2.98
N GLY A 46 -11.46 13.69 -2.68
CA GLY A 46 -11.04 14.03 -1.32
C GLY A 46 -10.42 12.87 -0.53
N ILE A 47 -10.24 11.70 -1.16
CA ILE A 47 -9.68 10.51 -0.51
C ILE A 47 -8.17 10.46 -0.77
N LEU A 48 -7.36 10.58 0.29
CA LEU A 48 -5.92 10.39 0.17
C LEU A 48 -5.62 8.89 0.02
N ILE A 49 -4.85 8.53 -1.01
CA ILE A 49 -4.33 7.17 -1.20
C ILE A 49 -2.81 7.21 -0.96
N GLN A 50 -2.31 6.29 -0.14
CA GLN A 50 -0.90 6.08 0.16
C GLN A 50 -0.46 4.76 -0.50
N PRO A 51 0.09 4.81 -1.73
CA PRO A 51 0.56 3.61 -2.40
C PRO A 51 1.85 3.10 -1.75
N VAL A 52 1.99 1.78 -1.68
CA VAL A 52 3.22 1.10 -1.29
C VAL A 52 3.49 -0.05 -2.26
N THR A 53 4.72 -0.15 -2.76
CA THR A 53 5.16 -1.25 -3.61
C THR A 53 5.81 -2.33 -2.76
N ILE A 54 5.52 -3.59 -3.10
CA ILE A 54 6.06 -4.78 -2.45
C ILE A 54 6.60 -5.69 -3.53
N SER A 55 7.81 -6.21 -3.36
CA SER A 55 8.38 -7.20 -4.28
C SER A 55 7.64 -8.53 -4.13
N SER A 56 7.38 -9.24 -5.22
CA SER A 56 6.86 -10.60 -5.17
C SER A 56 7.75 -11.55 -4.35
N GLY A 57 9.07 -11.34 -4.38
CA GLY A 57 10.02 -12.09 -3.57
C GLY A 57 9.94 -11.78 -2.08
N ASP A 58 9.76 -10.52 -1.71
CA ASP A 58 9.56 -10.09 -0.31
C ASP A 58 8.20 -10.56 0.20
N TRP A 59 7.17 -10.51 -0.66
CA TRP A 59 5.85 -11.03 -0.33
C TRP A 59 5.85 -12.54 -0.08
N ALA A 60 6.58 -13.29 -0.91
CA ALA A 60 6.71 -14.74 -0.78
C ALA A 60 7.52 -15.16 0.45
N ASP A 61 8.52 -14.37 0.85
CA ASP A 61 9.33 -14.60 2.04
C ASP A 61 9.55 -13.27 2.82
N PRO A 62 8.60 -12.90 3.70
CA PRO A 62 8.64 -11.64 4.43
C PRO A 62 9.92 -11.41 5.24
N GLU A 63 10.58 -12.47 5.70
CA GLU A 63 11.78 -12.40 6.53
C GLU A 63 13.01 -11.88 5.77
N ARG A 64 12.98 -11.96 4.43
CA ARG A 64 14.04 -11.39 3.58
C ARG A 64 13.90 -9.89 3.35
N SER A 65 12.73 -9.33 3.66
CA SER A 65 12.47 -7.91 3.50
C SER A 65 13.12 -7.10 4.63
N PRO A 66 13.54 -5.84 4.38
CA PRO A 66 13.96 -4.93 5.45
C PRO A 66 12.85 -4.62 6.48
N ARG A 67 11.59 -4.89 6.15
CA ARG A 67 10.41 -4.57 6.96
C ARG A 67 9.46 -5.78 7.12
N PRO A 68 9.90 -6.90 7.74
CA PRO A 68 9.11 -8.14 7.81
C PRO A 68 7.78 -7.94 8.57
N GLY A 69 7.81 -7.15 9.65
CA GLY A 69 6.61 -6.85 10.44
C GLY A 69 5.54 -6.08 9.64
N PHE A 70 5.95 -5.21 8.72
CA PHE A 70 5.03 -4.50 7.84
C PHE A 70 4.30 -5.47 6.91
N LEU A 71 5.04 -6.37 6.24
CA LEU A 71 4.46 -7.37 5.33
C LEU A 71 3.50 -8.32 6.06
N ARG A 72 3.86 -8.75 7.28
CA ARG A 72 2.96 -9.56 8.12
C ARG A 72 1.68 -8.82 8.50
N ASN A 73 1.74 -7.51 8.75
CA ASN A 73 0.56 -6.70 9.03
C ASN A 73 -0.33 -6.57 7.79
N VAL A 74 0.26 -6.32 6.62
CA VAL A 74 -0.46 -6.28 5.33
C VAL A 74 -1.14 -7.62 5.06
N ALA A 75 -0.46 -8.75 5.27
CA ALA A 75 -1.04 -10.08 5.08
C ALA A 75 -2.17 -10.40 6.09
N ARG A 76 -2.08 -9.89 7.33
CA ARG A 76 -3.07 -10.14 8.38
C ARG A 76 -4.32 -9.27 8.23
N GLU A 77 -4.15 -8.01 7.83
CA GLU A 77 -5.21 -7.00 7.91
C GLU A 77 -5.67 -6.51 6.53
N GLY A 78 -4.89 -6.78 5.48
CA GLY A 78 -5.21 -6.40 4.11
C GLY A 78 -6.38 -7.19 3.52
N ILE A 79 -7.04 -6.57 2.54
CA ILE A 79 -8.08 -7.20 1.72
C ILE A 79 -7.53 -7.29 0.29
N LEU A 80 -7.57 -8.49 -0.29
CA LEU A 80 -7.20 -8.69 -1.69
C LEU A 80 -8.32 -8.14 -2.59
N LEU A 81 -7.95 -7.29 -3.54
CA LEU A 81 -8.84 -6.70 -4.54
C LEU A 81 -8.80 -7.49 -5.86
#